data_AF-A0A399EJ90-F1
#
_entry.id   AF-A0A399EJ90-F1
#
_cell.length_a   1.000
_cell.length_b   1.000
_cell.length_c   1.000
_cell.angle_alpha   90.00
_cell.angle_beta   90.00
_cell.angle_gamma   90.00
#
_symmetry.space_group_name_H-M   'P 1'
#
loop_
_entity.id
_entity.type
_entity.pdbx_description
1 polymer ?
#
loop_
_entity_poly.entity_id
_entity_poly.type
_entity_poly.pdbx_seq_one_letter_code
_entity_poly.pdbx_strand_id
1 'polypeptide(L)' 'MAQGARGLVYGRNIVQHKNPRGMVRALMRIVHEGATPEEAAASLSGVGA' A
#
# COMPACT_ATOMS: atom_id res chain seq x y z
N MET A 1 -11.52 1.73 -1.42
CA MET A 1 -12.17 2.79 -2.23
C MET A 1 -13.70 2.81 -2.17
N ALA A 2 -14.34 1.90 -1.41
CA ALA A 2 -15.79 1.68 -1.40
C ALA A 2 -16.68 2.88 -0.96
N GLN A 3 -16.11 3.94 -0.39
CA GLN A 3 -16.86 5.14 0.05
C GLN A 3 -16.67 6.35 -0.88
N GLY A 4 -16.17 6.15 -2.12
CA GLY A 4 -16.03 7.22 -3.12
C GLY A 4 -14.71 8.00 -3.06
N ALA A 5 -13.73 7.54 -2.27
CA ALA A 5 -12.38 8.09 -2.29
C ALA A 5 -11.71 7.86 -3.67
N ARG A 6 -11.15 8.92 -4.26
CA ARG A 6 -10.48 8.91 -5.58
C ARG A 6 -8.97 8.66 -5.50
N GLY A 7 -8.41 8.53 -4.29
CA GLY A 7 -6.98 8.38 -4.06
C GLY A 7 -6.62 8.38 -2.58
N LEU A 8 -5.32 8.26 -2.29
CA LEU A 8 -4.75 8.21 -0.96
C LEU A 8 -3.59 9.20 -0.84
N VAL A 9 -3.63 10.09 0.16
CA VAL A 9 -2.48 10.92 0.54
C VAL A 9 -1.76 10.21 1.68
N TYR A 10 -0.47 9.93 1.47
CA TYR A 10 0.37 9.31 2.49
C TYR A 10 1.53 10.21 2.92
N GLY A 11 1.97 10.02 4.16
CA GLY A 11 3.05 10.79 4.76
C GLY A 11 3.89 9.93 5.69
N ARG A 12 4.05 10.39 6.94
CA ARG A 12 4.95 9.80 7.96
C ARG A 12 4.85 8.28 8.11
N ASN A 13 3.62 7.72 8.09
CA ASN A 13 3.40 6.27 8.24
C ASN A 13 3.99 5.40 7.11
N ILE A 14 4.21 5.97 5.92
CA ILE A 14 4.72 5.21 4.76
C ILE A 14 6.21 5.46 4.57
N VAL A 15 6.66 6.71 4.71
CA VAL A 15 8.07 7.07 4.50
C VAL A 15 8.98 6.58 5.62
N GLN A 16 8.46 6.40 6.84
CA GLN A 16 9.21 5.87 7.98
C GLN A 16 9.12 4.34 8.10
N HIS A 17 8.35 3.68 7.24
CA HIS A 17 8.26 2.22 7.26
C HIS A 17 9.61 1.60 6.88
N LYS A 18 9.95 0.44 7.46
CA LYS A 18 11.19 -0.29 7.12
C LYS A 18 11.29 -0.64 5.63
N ASN A 19 10.14 -0.76 4.98
CA ASN A 19 10.01 -0.99 3.54
C ASN A 19 8.98 0.00 2.94
N PRO A 20 9.38 1.24 2.60
CA PRO A 20 8.48 2.24 2.02
C PRO A 20 8.00 1.85 0.63
N ARG A 21 8.86 1.22 -0.18
CA ARG A 21 8.53 0.75 -1.54
C ARG A 21 7.41 -0.29 -1.51
N GLY A 22 7.53 -1.30 -0.66
CA GLY A 22 6.50 -2.33 -0.50
C GLY A 22 5.17 -1.74 -0.02
N MET A 23 5.24 -0.73 0.86
CA MET A 23 4.07 -0.04 1.37
C MET A 23 3.36 0.79 0.28
N VAL A 24 4.08 1.56 -0.52
CA VAL A 24 3.49 2.28 -1.66
C VAL A 24 2.87 1.29 -2.66
N ARG A 25 3.54 0.17 -2.94
CA ARG A 25 3.04 -0.86 -3.86
C ARG A 25 1.75 -1.50 -3.33
N ALA A 26 1.69 -1.84 -2.04
CA ALA A 26 0.49 -2.36 -1.39
C ALA A 26 -0.70 -1.40 -1.56
N LEU A 27 -0.48 -0.10 -1.31
CA LEU A 27 -1.52 0.91 -1.41
C LEU A 27 -1.99 1.11 -2.86
N MET A 28 -1.10 1.05 -3.84
CA MET A 28 -1.46 1.13 -5.25
C MET A 28 -2.35 -0.03 -5.68
N ARG A 29 -2.11 -1.25 -5.18
CA ARG A 29 -2.98 -2.42 -5.45
C ARG A 29 -4.39 -2.22 -4.88
N ILE A 30 -4.52 -1.62 -3.70
CA ILE A 30 -5.82 -1.31 -3.09
C ILE A 30 -6.55 -0.22 -3.90
N VAL A 31 -5.83 0.79 -4.40
CA VAL A 31 -6.39 1.95 -5.13
C VAL A 31 -6.81 1.57 -6.55
N HIS A 32 -5.97 0.83 -7.28
CA HIS A 32 -6.12 0.59 -8.72
C HIS A 32 -6.60 -0.82 -9.07
N GLU A 33 -6.23 -1.82 -8.28
CA GLU A 33 -6.52 -3.24 -8.57
C GLU A 33 -7.69 -3.79 -7.74
N GLY A 34 -8.21 -3.02 -6.78
CA GLY A 34 -9.29 -3.46 -5.89
C GLY A 34 -8.87 -4.56 -4.90
N ALA A 35 -7.57 -4.75 -4.70
CA ALA A 35 -7.03 -5.76 -3.78
C ALA A 35 -7.51 -5.54 -2.35
N THR A 36 -7.73 -6.63 -1.60
CA THR A 36 -8.04 -6.53 -0.18
C THR A 36 -6.81 -6.11 0.63
N PRO A 37 -6.98 -5.57 1.86
CA PRO A 37 -5.86 -5.23 2.73
C PRO A 37 -4.90 -6.40 2.96
N GLU A 38 -5.42 -7.62 3.07
CA GLU A 38 -4.65 -8.85 3.29
C GLU A 38 -3.79 -9.19 2.06
N GLU A 39 -4.35 -9.07 0.86
CA GLU A 39 -3.63 -9.30 -0.41
C GLU A 39 -2.55 -8.23 -0.65
N ALA A 40 -2.84 -6.99 -0.26
CA ALA A 40 -1.91 -5.88 -0.36
C ALA A 40 -0.72 -6.05 0.60
N ALA A 41 -0.96 -6.58 1.80
CA ALA A 41 0.06 -6.84 2.82
C ALA A 41 1.15 -7.83 2.35
N ALA A 42 0.86 -8.70 1.37
CA ALA A 42 1.86 -9.55 0.73
C ALA A 42 2.99 -8.75 0.06
N SER A 43 2.76 -7.47 -0.27
CA SER A 43 3.80 -6.59 -0.84
C SER A 43 4.77 -6.05 0.22
N LEU A 44 4.44 -6.20 1.52
CA LEU A 44 5.26 -5.75 2.64
C LEU A 44 6.35 -6.77 3.01
N SER A 45 6.09 -8.06 2.79
CA SER A 45 7.00 -9.17 3.10
C SER A 45 8.08 -9.42 2.04
N GLY A 46 8.05 -8.70 0.92
CA GLY A 46 8.84 -9.02 -0.28
C GLY A 46 10.07 -8.16 -0.58
N VAL A 47 10.65 -7.37 0.34
CA VAL A 47 11.87 -6.61 0.04
C VAL A 47 12.91 -6.74 1.16
N GLY A 48 13.72 -7.77 1.00
CA GLY A 48 15.10 -7.83 1.47
C GLY A 48 15.96 -8.33 0.31
N ALA A 49 16.40 -7.41 -0.54
CA ALA A 49 17.53 -7.54 -1.47
C ALA A 49 17.97 -6.12 -1.87
#